data_AF-A0A349YFR7-F1
#
_entry.id   AF-A0A349YFR7-F1
#
_cell.length_a   1.000
_cell.length_b   1.000
_cell.length_c   1.000
_cell.angle_alpha   90.00
_cell.angle_beta   90.00
_cell.angle_gamma   90.00
#
_symmetry.space_group_name_H-M   'P 1'
#
loop_
_entity.id
_entity.type
_entity.pdbx_description
1 polymer ?
#
loop_
_entity_poly.entity_id
_entity_poly.type
_entity_poly.pdbx_seq_one_letter_code
_entity_poly.pdbx_strand_id
1 'polypeptide(L)'
;PKHWTKKAKSLPENADIVEFINSIVADRKPYFFRYLYPKENAKYINYQKKKNDYCQMKFFRSLDELLALPDSELSCAEKEFKYNNYLKYIPLIDYNGRMNKICHHMEKNLSEITKRCRRTPGDVMELMKSGKNQNFCDTDVELMNEFYLEYKNAKKLFQLKRNNGFEDSSSAVNLLNDTIKELRAKISEKISVSIEYQCDLAMYVCYELHPSRTKDFCWELFGNQIIKNIESNSATPALLPVPSDDGDIYYLGKTYKVMEVNV
;
A
#
# COMPACT_ATOMS: atom_id res chain seq x y z
N PRO A 1 20.66 10.94 31.82
CA PRO A 1 21.00 12.29 32.35
C PRO A 1 20.57 13.38 31.37
N LYS A 2 20.08 14.55 31.83
CA LYS A 2 19.54 15.62 30.94
C LYS A 2 20.55 16.13 29.89
N HIS A 3 21.85 15.99 30.13
CA HIS A 3 22.92 16.41 29.23
C HIS A 3 23.18 15.45 28.06
N TRP A 4 22.60 14.23 28.05
CA TRP A 4 22.74 13.27 26.93
C TRP A 4 21.71 13.47 25.82
N THR A 5 20.65 14.24 26.10
CA THR A 5 19.50 14.42 25.19
C THR A 5 19.23 15.88 24.85
N LYS A 6 19.95 16.83 25.47
CA LYS A 6 19.80 18.27 25.25
C LYS A 6 21.12 18.88 24.82
N LYS A 7 21.05 19.68 23.75
CA LYS A 7 22.18 20.48 23.27
C LYS A 7 22.53 21.58 24.27
N ALA A 8 23.82 21.80 24.49
CA ALA A 8 24.36 22.87 25.32
C ALA A 8 24.43 24.18 24.52
N LYS A 9 24.24 25.32 25.20
CA LYS A 9 24.43 26.65 24.59
C LYS A 9 25.93 26.95 24.51
N SER A 10 26.38 27.46 23.37
CA SER A 10 27.77 27.89 23.15
C SER A 10 28.08 29.12 24.00
N LEU A 11 29.20 29.07 24.73
CA LEU A 11 29.89 30.21 25.34
C LEU A 11 31.20 30.41 24.57
N PRO A 12 31.63 31.67 24.32
CA PRO A 12 32.73 31.98 23.39
C PRO A 12 34.07 31.31 23.75
N GLU A 13 34.34 31.04 25.03
CA GLU A 13 35.59 30.41 25.49
C GLU A 13 35.69 28.89 25.24
N ASN A 14 34.58 28.20 24.91
CA ASN A 14 34.55 26.74 24.78
C ASN A 14 33.78 26.26 23.53
N ALA A 15 33.79 27.05 22.46
CA ALA A 15 32.99 26.79 21.26
C ALA A 15 33.22 25.39 20.68
N ASP A 16 34.48 24.97 20.52
CA ASP A 16 34.84 23.68 19.92
C ASP A 16 34.36 22.49 20.77
N ILE A 17 34.48 22.59 22.09
CA ILE A 17 34.03 21.56 23.03
C ILE A 17 32.51 21.45 23.00
N VAL A 18 31.81 22.59 22.97
CA VAL A 18 30.34 22.61 22.91
C VAL A 18 29.84 22.07 21.56
N GLU A 19 30.54 22.36 20.46
CA GLU A 19 30.22 21.81 19.14
C GLU A 19 30.39 20.29 19.12
N PHE A 20 31.52 19.78 19.63
CA PHE A 20 31.75 18.35 19.75
C PHE A 20 30.67 17.68 20.62
N ILE A 21 30.38 18.21 21.81
CA ILE A 21 29.31 17.67 22.68
C ILE A 21 27.97 17.65 21.95
N ASN A 22 27.61 18.74 21.27
CA ASN A 22 26.35 18.82 20.53
C ASN A 22 26.29 17.87 19.32
N SER A 23 27.44 17.44 18.78
CA SER A 23 27.53 16.45 17.70
C SER A 23 27.25 15.02 18.18
N ILE A 24 27.54 14.70 19.45
CA ILE A 24 27.36 13.35 20.03
C ILE A 24 26.08 13.21 20.87
N VAL A 25 25.35 14.29 21.12
CA VAL A 25 24.07 14.27 21.84
C VAL A 25 23.03 13.47 21.06
N ALA A 26 22.38 12.52 21.74
CA ALA A 26 21.28 11.75 21.20
C ALA A 26 19.96 12.56 21.28
N ASP A 27 19.86 13.61 20.48
CA ASP A 27 18.70 14.50 20.44
C ASP A 27 17.53 13.97 19.59
N ARG A 28 17.78 12.93 18.79
CA ARG A 28 16.83 12.34 17.85
C ARG A 28 16.69 10.84 18.09
N LYS A 29 15.50 10.33 17.79
CA LYS A 29 15.16 8.91 17.97
C LYS A 29 15.81 8.06 16.86
N PRO A 30 16.17 6.80 17.14
CA PRO A 30 16.64 5.86 16.11
C PRO A 30 15.59 5.61 15.02
N TYR A 31 16.02 5.30 13.81
CA TYR A 31 15.17 5.03 12.65
C TYR A 31 14.04 4.02 12.91
N PHE A 32 14.34 2.89 13.54
CA PHE A 32 13.35 1.83 13.79
C PHE A 32 12.13 2.29 14.62
N PHE A 33 12.24 3.41 15.37
CA PHE A 33 11.14 3.99 16.13
C PHE A 33 9.98 4.46 15.23
N ARG A 34 10.19 4.61 13.91
CA ARG A 34 9.11 4.91 12.97
C ARG A 34 7.98 3.87 13.05
N TYR A 35 8.29 2.61 13.30
CA TYR A 35 7.28 1.55 13.35
C TYR A 35 6.53 1.50 14.69
N LEU A 36 7.12 2.05 15.75
CA LEU A 36 6.49 2.12 17.07
C LEU A 36 5.63 3.39 17.23
N TYR A 37 6.02 4.49 16.58
CA TYR A 37 5.40 5.80 16.79
C TYR A 37 4.91 6.42 15.47
N PRO A 38 3.59 6.37 15.19
CA PRO A 38 3.02 6.90 13.94
C PRO A 38 3.35 8.36 13.65
N LYS A 39 3.39 9.20 14.70
CA LYS A 39 3.75 10.64 14.58
C LYS A 39 5.18 10.83 14.07
N GLU A 40 6.13 10.01 14.54
CA GLU A 40 7.53 10.07 14.09
C GLU A 40 7.68 9.56 12.66
N ASN A 41 6.97 8.49 12.30
CA ASN A 41 6.93 8.00 10.92
C ASN A 41 6.40 9.06 9.95
N ALA A 42 5.29 9.71 10.29
CA ALA A 42 4.72 10.77 9.46
C ALA A 42 5.72 11.93 9.26
N LYS A 43 6.42 12.34 10.33
CA LYS A 43 7.44 13.39 10.28
C LYS A 43 8.62 12.99 9.38
N TYR A 44 9.08 11.74 9.49
CA TYR A 44 10.15 11.20 8.67
C TYR A 44 9.77 11.10 7.19
N ILE A 45 8.61 10.51 6.86
CA ILE A 45 8.13 10.37 5.48
C ILE A 45 7.93 11.74 4.81
N ASN A 46 7.32 12.70 5.52
CA ASN A 46 7.16 14.05 5.00
C ASN A 46 8.50 14.75 4.77
N TYR A 47 9.49 14.52 5.64
CA TYR A 47 10.83 15.04 5.45
C TYR A 47 11.52 14.43 4.23
N GLN A 48 11.48 13.11 4.07
CA GLN A 48 12.03 12.43 2.89
C GLN A 48 11.39 12.96 1.60
N LYS A 49 10.05 13.05 1.55
CA LYS A 49 9.33 13.56 0.37
C LYS A 49 9.82 14.97 -0.02
N LYS A 50 9.83 15.91 0.93
CA LYS A 50 10.32 17.29 0.70
C LYS A 50 11.75 17.33 0.20
N LYS A 51 12.64 16.46 0.72
CA LYS A 51 14.04 16.40 0.31
C LYS A 51 14.22 15.73 -1.05
N ASN A 52 13.40 14.74 -1.36
CA ASN A 52 13.36 14.13 -2.68
C ASN A 52 12.89 15.13 -3.75
N ASP A 53 11.82 15.89 -3.49
CA ASP A 53 11.34 16.94 -4.40
C ASP A 53 12.45 17.98 -4.68
N TYR A 54 13.19 18.38 -3.64
CA TYR A 54 14.36 19.26 -3.79
C TYR A 54 15.47 18.64 -4.64
N CYS A 55 15.81 17.36 -4.42
CA CYS A 55 16.85 16.68 -5.19
C CYS A 55 16.46 16.55 -6.67
N GLN A 56 15.20 16.19 -6.95
CA GLN A 56 14.72 16.08 -8.32
C GLN A 56 14.75 17.42 -9.04
N MET A 57 14.35 18.51 -8.36
CA MET A 57 14.36 19.84 -8.97
C MET A 57 15.78 20.40 -9.19
N LYS A 58 16.69 20.19 -8.23
CA LYS A 58 18.03 20.81 -8.26
C LYS A 58 19.09 19.96 -8.94
N PHE A 59 19.03 18.65 -8.75
CA PHE A 59 20.07 17.70 -9.16
C PHE A 59 19.57 16.72 -10.23
N PHE A 60 18.30 16.81 -10.64
CA PHE A 60 17.66 15.91 -11.61
C PHE A 60 17.80 14.43 -11.25
N ARG A 61 17.87 14.12 -9.95
CA ARG A 61 17.96 12.76 -9.40
C ARG A 61 17.14 12.62 -8.15
N SER A 62 16.73 11.39 -7.84
CA SER A 62 16.05 11.09 -6.59
C SER A 62 17.00 11.19 -5.39
N LEU A 63 16.42 11.38 -4.21
CA LEU A 63 17.15 11.34 -2.95
C LEU A 63 17.82 9.97 -2.74
N ASP A 64 17.14 8.89 -3.08
CA ASP A 64 17.64 7.52 -2.89
C ASP A 64 18.87 7.24 -3.77
N GLU A 65 18.85 7.67 -5.04
CA GLU A 65 20.01 7.60 -5.94
C GLU A 65 21.19 8.40 -5.37
N LEU A 66 20.95 9.63 -4.90
CA LEU A 66 21.99 10.47 -4.32
C LEU A 66 22.63 9.83 -3.07
N LEU A 67 21.84 9.17 -2.23
CA LEU A 67 22.33 8.51 -1.01
C LEU A 67 23.07 7.19 -1.29
N ALA A 68 22.75 6.50 -2.38
CA ALA A 68 23.39 5.24 -2.77
C ALA A 68 24.78 5.45 -3.40
N LEU A 69 25.03 6.60 -4.04
CA LEU A 69 26.30 6.90 -4.70
C LEU A 69 27.45 7.08 -3.69
N PRO A 70 28.66 6.61 -4.04
CA PRO A 70 29.85 6.88 -3.25
C PRO A 70 30.22 8.37 -3.34
N ASP A 71 30.91 8.87 -2.31
CA ASP A 71 31.32 10.28 -2.26
C ASP A 71 32.25 10.69 -3.41
N SER A 72 32.94 9.76 -4.08
CA SER A 72 33.73 10.06 -5.28
C SER A 72 32.90 10.55 -6.47
N GLU A 73 31.63 10.14 -6.55
CA GLU A 73 30.74 10.39 -7.68
C GLU A 73 29.78 11.57 -7.44
N LEU A 74 29.77 12.09 -6.21
CA LEU A 74 28.94 13.23 -5.81
C LEU A 74 29.64 14.56 -6.09
N SER A 75 28.92 15.49 -6.72
CA SER A 75 29.40 16.87 -6.88
C SER A 75 29.53 17.58 -5.52
N CYS A 76 30.29 18.67 -5.46
CA CYS A 76 30.45 19.45 -4.23
C CYS A 76 29.10 19.90 -3.65
N ALA A 77 28.18 20.35 -4.50
CA ALA A 77 26.84 20.78 -4.09
C ALA A 77 25.98 19.63 -3.53
N GLU A 78 26.16 18.42 -4.05
CA GLU A 78 25.44 17.23 -3.59
C GLU A 78 25.99 16.71 -2.26
N LYS A 79 27.33 16.76 -2.08
CA LYS A 79 27.96 16.46 -0.78
C LYS A 79 27.50 17.43 0.29
N GLU A 80 27.51 18.72 -0.03
CA GLU A 80 27.02 19.76 0.88
C GLU A 80 25.56 19.51 1.25
N PHE A 81 24.71 19.17 0.27
CA PHE A 81 23.34 18.79 0.54
C PHE A 81 23.24 17.54 1.43
N LYS A 82 23.95 16.45 1.09
CA LYS A 82 23.93 15.17 1.83
C LYS A 82 24.29 15.37 3.30
N TYR A 83 25.43 16.01 3.58
CA TYR A 83 25.96 16.12 4.94
C TYR A 83 25.38 17.30 5.72
N ASN A 84 25.33 18.48 5.11
CA ASN A 84 24.97 19.71 5.83
C ASN A 84 23.47 20.02 5.80
N ASN A 85 22.69 19.36 4.94
CA ASN A 85 21.26 19.62 4.79
C ASN A 85 20.39 18.38 5.09
N TYR A 86 20.71 17.22 4.53
CA TYR A 86 19.92 16.02 4.72
C TYR A 86 20.22 15.34 6.07
N LEU A 87 21.43 14.79 6.24
CA LEU A 87 21.80 14.03 7.44
C LEU A 87 21.76 14.90 8.72
N LYS A 88 22.11 16.19 8.60
CA LYS A 88 22.06 17.13 9.73
C LYS A 88 20.64 17.32 10.28
N TYR A 89 19.63 17.35 9.42
CA TYR A 89 18.24 17.67 9.82
C TYR A 89 17.27 16.49 9.70
N ILE A 90 17.77 15.28 9.41
CA ILE A 90 16.93 14.08 9.36
C ILE A 90 16.22 13.88 10.71
N PRO A 91 14.89 13.65 10.74
CA PRO A 91 14.14 13.54 12.00
C PRO A 91 14.50 12.32 12.84
N LEU A 92 14.92 11.24 12.18
CA LEU A 92 15.27 9.96 12.80
C LEU A 92 16.70 9.58 12.44
N ILE A 93 17.44 9.11 13.43
CA ILE A 93 18.84 8.72 13.29
C ILE A 93 18.94 7.34 12.66
N ASP A 94 19.50 7.28 11.46
CA ASP A 94 19.69 6.05 10.71
C ASP A 94 21.15 5.60 10.66
N TYR A 95 21.73 5.35 11.83
CA TYR A 95 23.08 4.76 11.92
C TYR A 95 23.01 3.23 11.89
N ASN A 96 24.16 2.61 11.59
CA ASN A 96 24.40 1.15 11.57
C ASN A 96 24.30 0.46 12.95
N GLY A 97 23.41 0.90 13.82
CA GLY A 97 23.07 0.22 15.07
C GLY A 97 22.34 -1.11 14.80
N ARG A 98 22.47 -2.07 15.73
CA ARG A 98 21.90 -3.42 15.58
C ARG A 98 20.40 -3.40 15.26
N MET A 99 19.63 -2.55 15.94
CA MET A 99 18.19 -2.44 15.72
C MET A 99 17.82 -1.89 14.34
N ASN A 100 18.54 -0.88 13.85
CA ASN A 100 18.31 -0.34 12.50
C ASN A 100 18.70 -1.36 11.43
N LYS A 101 19.80 -2.11 11.63
CA LYS A 101 20.18 -3.20 10.71
C LYS A 101 19.09 -4.27 10.59
N ILE A 102 18.50 -4.69 11.71
CA ILE A 102 17.36 -5.64 11.72
C ILE A 102 16.16 -5.01 11.01
N CYS A 103 15.86 -3.74 11.28
CA CYS A 103 14.79 -3.00 10.64
C CYS A 103 14.92 -3.02 9.10
N HIS A 104 16.07 -2.64 8.56
CA HIS A 104 16.30 -2.66 7.12
C HIS A 104 16.30 -4.06 6.52
N HIS A 105 16.79 -5.05 7.26
CA HIS A 105 16.69 -6.44 6.83
C HIS A 105 15.23 -6.87 6.67
N MET A 106 14.37 -6.54 7.65
CA MET A 106 12.93 -6.81 7.55
C MET A 106 12.29 -6.05 6.39
N GLU A 107 12.59 -4.76 6.22
CA GLU A 107 12.08 -3.93 5.11
C GLU A 107 12.44 -4.52 3.75
N LYS A 108 13.68 -4.99 3.59
CA LYS A 108 14.14 -5.63 2.35
C LYS A 108 13.31 -6.88 2.03
N ASN A 109 13.16 -7.80 2.99
CA ASN A 109 12.36 -9.01 2.81
C ASN A 109 10.87 -8.70 2.56
N LEU A 110 10.29 -7.71 3.26
CA LEU A 110 8.90 -7.27 3.03
C LEU A 110 8.72 -6.62 1.65
N SER A 111 9.71 -5.89 1.16
CA SER A 111 9.67 -5.26 -0.16
C SER A 111 9.57 -6.31 -1.28
N GLU A 112 10.17 -7.48 -1.09
CA GLU A 112 10.08 -8.59 -2.04
C GLU A 112 8.68 -9.18 -2.07
N ILE A 113 8.02 -9.31 -0.92
CA ILE A 113 6.63 -9.78 -0.81
C ILE A 113 5.68 -8.78 -1.48
N THR A 114 5.78 -7.49 -1.15
CA THR A 114 4.86 -6.46 -1.66
C THR A 114 4.98 -6.20 -3.16
N LYS A 115 6.14 -6.47 -3.78
CA LYS A 115 6.31 -6.38 -5.24
C LYS A 115 5.62 -7.54 -5.98
N ARG A 116 5.56 -8.73 -5.37
CA ARG A 116 4.95 -9.93 -5.99
C ARG A 116 3.42 -9.89 -6.02
N CYS A 117 2.76 -9.15 -5.13
CA CYS A 117 1.30 -9.19 -4.98
C CYS A 117 0.50 -8.12 -5.78
N ARG A 118 1.11 -7.38 -6.71
CA ARG A 118 0.45 -6.21 -7.32
C ARG A 118 -0.39 -6.48 -8.56
N ARG A 119 -0.17 -7.60 -9.26
CA ARG A 119 -0.92 -7.96 -10.46
C ARG A 119 -1.48 -9.35 -10.30
N THR A 120 -2.78 -9.47 -10.54
CA THR A 120 -3.42 -10.76 -10.69
C THR A 120 -2.84 -11.42 -11.95
N PRO A 121 -2.34 -12.66 -11.83
CA PRO A 121 -1.88 -13.42 -12.98
C PRO A 121 -2.96 -13.52 -14.08
N GLY A 122 -2.54 -13.54 -15.34
CA GLY A 122 -3.46 -13.49 -16.49
C GLY A 122 -4.36 -14.73 -16.59
N ASP A 123 -3.81 -15.91 -16.29
CA ASP A 123 -4.51 -17.18 -16.15
C ASP A 123 -5.66 -17.11 -15.12
N VAL A 124 -5.41 -16.47 -13.96
CA VAL A 124 -6.47 -16.26 -12.96
C VAL A 124 -7.55 -15.32 -13.48
N MET A 125 -7.17 -14.32 -14.28
CA MET A 125 -8.13 -13.38 -14.88
C MET A 125 -9.00 -14.03 -15.95
N GLU A 126 -8.46 -14.98 -16.71
CA GLU A 126 -9.21 -15.78 -17.68
C GLU A 126 -10.25 -16.66 -16.99
N LEU A 127 -9.90 -17.31 -15.87
CA LEU A 127 -10.85 -18.11 -15.07
C LEU A 127 -12.04 -17.29 -14.56
N MET A 128 -11.83 -16.02 -14.22
CA MET A 128 -12.87 -15.14 -13.67
C MET A 128 -13.86 -14.60 -14.71
N LYS A 129 -13.50 -14.62 -15.99
CA LYS A 129 -14.33 -14.09 -17.09
C LYS A 129 -15.24 -15.15 -17.68
N SER A 130 -16.35 -14.74 -18.28
CA SER A 130 -17.21 -15.68 -19.02
C SER A 130 -16.55 -16.18 -20.31
N GLY A 131 -15.56 -15.45 -20.83
CA GLY A 131 -14.86 -15.74 -22.09
C GLY A 131 -15.68 -15.45 -23.36
N LYS A 132 -16.96 -15.08 -23.24
CA LYS A 132 -17.87 -14.86 -24.37
C LYS A 132 -17.81 -13.44 -24.95
N ASN A 133 -17.23 -12.50 -24.22
CA ASN A 133 -17.24 -11.08 -24.57
C ASN A 133 -15.82 -10.60 -24.86
N GLN A 134 -15.47 -10.44 -26.15
CA GLN A 134 -14.12 -10.07 -26.57
C GLN A 134 -13.94 -8.57 -26.82
N ASN A 135 -15.02 -7.84 -27.10
CA ASN A 135 -14.98 -6.40 -27.35
C ASN A 135 -16.13 -5.70 -26.62
N PHE A 136 -15.81 -4.67 -25.83
CA PHE A 136 -16.80 -3.82 -25.16
C PHE A 136 -17.09 -2.59 -26.00
N CYS A 137 -18.33 -2.11 -25.97
CA CYS A 137 -18.66 -0.81 -26.53
C CYS A 137 -18.03 0.30 -25.68
N ASP A 138 -17.42 1.31 -26.31
CA ASP A 138 -16.79 2.43 -25.60
C ASP A 138 -17.78 3.14 -24.67
N THR A 139 -19.04 3.28 -25.09
CA THR A 139 -20.11 3.87 -24.26
C THR A 139 -20.38 3.09 -22.99
N ASP A 140 -20.32 1.76 -23.06
CA ASP A 140 -20.54 0.90 -21.89
C ASP A 140 -19.34 0.95 -20.95
N VAL A 141 -18.13 1.04 -21.50
CA VAL A 141 -16.90 1.22 -20.72
C VAL A 141 -16.92 2.54 -19.97
N GLU A 142 -17.28 3.63 -20.63
CA GLU A 142 -17.44 4.95 -20.01
C GLU A 142 -18.48 4.90 -18.89
N LEU A 143 -19.65 4.35 -19.17
CA LEU A 143 -20.74 4.25 -18.20
C LEU A 143 -20.38 3.37 -16.99
N MET A 144 -19.73 2.22 -17.21
CA MET A 144 -19.27 1.35 -16.12
C MET A 144 -18.19 2.05 -15.28
N ASN A 145 -17.32 2.84 -15.91
CA ASN A 145 -16.32 3.64 -15.20
C ASN A 145 -16.96 4.76 -14.36
N GLU A 146 -18.06 5.37 -14.82
CA GLU A 146 -18.85 6.30 -14.00
C GLU A 146 -19.40 5.63 -12.74
N PHE A 147 -20.00 4.44 -12.89
CA PHE A 147 -20.50 3.67 -11.74
C PHE A 147 -19.38 3.27 -10.78
N TYR A 148 -18.19 2.92 -11.29
CA TYR A 148 -17.01 2.67 -10.46
C TYR A 148 -16.60 3.91 -9.65
N LEU A 149 -16.65 5.10 -10.25
CA LEU A 149 -16.36 6.36 -9.56
C LEU A 149 -17.43 6.71 -8.52
N GLU A 150 -18.70 6.47 -8.81
CA GLU A 150 -19.82 6.62 -7.85
C GLU A 150 -19.61 5.71 -6.63
N TYR A 151 -19.33 4.43 -6.86
CA TYR A 151 -19.01 3.46 -5.82
C TYR A 151 -17.81 3.90 -4.96
N LYS A 152 -16.74 4.35 -5.59
CA LYS A 152 -15.53 4.82 -4.90
C LYS A 152 -15.82 6.01 -3.99
N ASN A 153 -16.64 6.95 -4.46
CA ASN A 153 -17.04 8.12 -3.67
C ASN A 153 -17.92 7.69 -2.48
N ALA A 154 -18.87 6.77 -2.68
CA ALA A 154 -19.67 6.20 -1.59
C ALA A 154 -18.80 5.53 -0.52
N LYS A 155 -17.84 4.68 -0.92
CA LYS A 155 -16.91 4.01 0.01
C LYS A 155 -16.01 4.99 0.76
N LYS A 156 -15.57 6.07 0.11
CA LYS A 156 -14.78 7.14 0.76
C LYS A 156 -15.61 7.88 1.81
N LEU A 157 -16.86 8.23 1.49
CA LEU A 157 -17.77 8.89 2.44
C LEU A 157 -18.06 7.99 3.64
N PHE A 158 -18.26 6.69 3.40
CA PHE A 158 -18.43 5.71 4.47
C PHE A 158 -17.21 5.66 5.41
N GLN A 159 -15.99 5.60 4.87
CA GLN A 159 -14.77 5.59 5.69
C GLN A 159 -14.59 6.88 6.52
N LEU A 160 -14.92 8.04 5.95
CA LEU A 160 -14.87 9.32 6.66
C LEU A 160 -15.86 9.34 7.84
N LYS A 161 -17.09 8.88 7.62
CA LYS A 161 -18.11 8.79 8.68
C LYS A 161 -17.69 7.84 9.80
N ARG A 162 -17.09 6.70 9.47
CA ARG A 162 -16.58 5.74 10.46
C ARG A 162 -15.49 6.35 11.34
N ASN A 163 -14.57 7.10 10.75
CA ASN A 163 -13.46 7.72 11.49
C ASN A 163 -13.91 8.85 12.42
N ASN A 164 -15.08 9.45 12.16
CA ASN A 164 -15.66 10.52 12.99
C ASN A 164 -16.50 9.99 14.17
N GLY A 165 -16.44 8.69 14.48
CA GLY A 165 -17.05 8.13 15.70
C GLY A 165 -18.56 7.94 15.63
N PHE A 166 -19.10 7.62 14.46
CA PHE A 166 -20.55 7.39 14.30
C PHE A 166 -21.06 6.26 15.23
N GLU A 167 -22.13 6.57 15.96
CA GLU A 167 -22.88 5.66 16.82
C GLU A 167 -23.57 4.57 15.98
N ASP A 168 -23.46 3.32 16.43
CA ASP A 168 -23.99 2.09 15.82
C ASP A 168 -23.36 1.69 14.47
N SER A 169 -22.25 0.94 14.56
CA SER A 169 -21.52 0.37 13.41
C SER A 169 -22.38 -0.51 12.51
N SER A 170 -23.51 -1.04 12.96
CA SER A 170 -24.37 -1.91 12.13
C SER A 170 -25.17 -1.10 11.10
N SER A 171 -25.68 0.07 11.49
CA SER A 171 -26.50 0.94 10.65
C SER A 171 -25.74 1.45 9.43
N ALA A 172 -24.48 1.83 9.61
CA ALA A 172 -23.63 2.35 8.54
C ALA A 172 -23.26 1.25 7.53
N VAL A 173 -23.02 0.02 7.99
CA VAL A 173 -22.72 -1.13 7.12
C VAL A 173 -23.94 -1.48 6.28
N ASN A 174 -25.15 -1.46 6.86
CA ASN A 174 -26.39 -1.68 6.13
C ASN A 174 -26.59 -0.62 5.03
N LEU A 175 -26.35 0.66 5.34
CA LEU A 175 -26.43 1.74 4.36
C LEU A 175 -25.48 1.51 3.17
N LEU A 176 -24.24 1.08 3.43
CA LEU A 176 -23.30 0.78 2.35
C LEU A 176 -23.80 -0.39 1.48
N ASN A 177 -24.29 -1.46 2.10
CA ASN A 177 -24.85 -2.60 1.38
C ASN A 177 -26.05 -2.20 0.52
N ASP A 178 -26.92 -1.32 1.01
CA ASP A 178 -28.05 -0.82 0.23
C ASP A 178 -27.59 0.03 -0.96
N THR A 179 -26.58 0.89 -0.78
CA THR A 179 -26.02 1.64 -1.93
C THR A 179 -25.38 0.73 -2.98
N ILE A 180 -24.77 -0.39 -2.57
CA ILE A 180 -24.20 -1.37 -3.50
C ILE A 180 -25.30 -2.06 -4.30
N LYS A 181 -26.42 -2.42 -3.66
CA LYS A 181 -27.59 -2.99 -4.34
C LYS A 181 -28.21 -2.01 -5.32
N GLU A 182 -28.35 -0.74 -4.94
CA GLU A 182 -28.86 0.31 -5.83
C GLU A 182 -27.95 0.49 -7.05
N LEU A 183 -26.64 0.53 -6.87
CA LEU A 183 -25.67 0.58 -7.96
C LEU A 183 -25.80 -0.62 -8.89
N ARG A 184 -25.96 -1.83 -8.32
CA ARG A 184 -26.17 -3.05 -9.11
C ARG A 184 -27.43 -2.98 -9.95
N ALA A 185 -28.52 -2.44 -9.40
CA ALA A 185 -29.78 -2.23 -10.10
C ALA A 185 -29.63 -1.21 -11.24
N LYS A 186 -29.01 -0.05 -10.97
CA LYS A 186 -28.74 0.98 -11.99
C LYS A 186 -27.89 0.46 -13.15
N ILE A 187 -26.86 -0.34 -12.87
CA ILE A 187 -26.05 -0.99 -13.90
C ILE A 187 -26.91 -1.91 -14.75
N SER A 188 -27.78 -2.70 -14.12
CA SER A 188 -28.64 -3.65 -14.82
C SER A 188 -29.68 -2.96 -15.69
N GLU A 189 -30.18 -1.80 -15.26
CA GLU A 189 -31.11 -0.96 -16.03
C GLU A 189 -30.43 -0.33 -17.26
N LYS A 190 -29.26 0.28 -17.07
CA LYS A 190 -28.59 1.01 -18.17
C LYS A 190 -27.80 0.12 -19.12
N ILE A 191 -27.26 -1.00 -18.62
CA ILE A 191 -26.48 -1.98 -19.41
C ILE A 191 -27.29 -3.27 -19.45
N SER A 192 -28.41 -3.24 -20.19
CA SER A 192 -29.43 -4.30 -20.20
C SER A 192 -29.04 -5.58 -20.97
N VAL A 193 -27.75 -5.87 -21.15
CA VAL A 193 -27.30 -7.05 -21.90
C VAL A 193 -27.41 -8.32 -21.04
N SER A 194 -26.30 -8.91 -20.59
CA SER A 194 -26.28 -10.08 -19.73
C SER A 194 -25.48 -9.79 -18.47
N ILE A 195 -25.76 -10.53 -17.40
CA ILE A 195 -24.98 -10.46 -16.18
C ILE A 195 -23.51 -10.84 -16.41
N GLU A 196 -23.27 -11.76 -17.34
CA GLU A 196 -21.94 -12.19 -17.80
C GLU A 196 -21.21 -11.01 -18.45
N TYR A 197 -21.87 -10.28 -19.35
CA TYR A 197 -21.31 -9.09 -20.01
C TYR A 197 -21.00 -7.98 -19.00
N GLN A 198 -21.93 -7.65 -18.10
CA GLN A 198 -21.71 -6.64 -17.06
C GLN A 198 -20.54 -7.01 -16.13
N CYS A 199 -20.41 -8.30 -15.80
CA CYS A 199 -19.31 -8.83 -14.97
C CYS A 199 -17.97 -8.68 -15.69
N ASP A 200 -17.88 -9.12 -16.96
CA ASP A 200 -16.65 -9.02 -17.76
C ASP A 200 -16.25 -7.55 -17.97
N LEU A 201 -17.22 -6.66 -18.14
CA LEU A 201 -17.01 -5.22 -18.27
C LEU A 201 -16.51 -4.59 -16.96
N ALA A 202 -17.09 -4.96 -15.81
CA ALA A 202 -16.62 -4.52 -14.50
C ALA A 202 -15.19 -5.03 -14.22
N MET A 203 -14.88 -6.26 -14.64
CA MET A 203 -13.53 -6.83 -14.62
C MET A 203 -12.57 -6.00 -15.47
N TYR A 204 -12.94 -5.65 -16.70
CA TYR A 204 -12.13 -4.81 -17.58
C TYR A 204 -11.82 -3.44 -16.94
N VAL A 205 -12.84 -2.76 -16.41
CA VAL A 205 -12.65 -1.47 -15.71
C VAL A 205 -11.73 -1.62 -14.49
N CYS A 206 -11.90 -2.67 -13.68
CA CYS A 206 -11.15 -2.83 -12.44
C CYS A 206 -9.70 -3.31 -12.64
N TYR A 207 -9.45 -4.19 -13.61
CA TYR A 207 -8.17 -4.84 -13.80
C TYR A 207 -7.33 -4.23 -14.92
N GLU A 208 -7.94 -3.76 -16.02
CA GLU A 208 -7.22 -3.13 -17.14
C GLU A 208 -7.14 -1.61 -17.01
N LEU A 209 -8.26 -0.92 -16.72
CA LEU A 209 -8.24 0.56 -16.60
C LEU A 209 -7.68 1.03 -15.26
N HIS A 210 -7.98 0.32 -14.16
CA HIS A 210 -7.54 0.67 -12.80
C HIS A 210 -6.69 -0.42 -12.12
N PRO A 211 -5.59 -0.90 -12.73
CA PRO A 211 -4.83 -2.08 -12.27
C PRO A 211 -4.28 -1.91 -10.85
N SER A 212 -3.89 -0.70 -10.47
CA SER A 212 -3.30 -0.37 -9.15
C SER A 212 -4.33 -0.14 -8.03
N ARG A 213 -5.62 -0.23 -8.32
CA ARG A 213 -6.71 0.03 -7.37
C ARG A 213 -7.31 -1.26 -6.80
N THR A 214 -8.06 -1.13 -5.71
CA THR A 214 -8.78 -2.28 -5.12
C THR A 214 -9.82 -2.81 -6.11
N LYS A 215 -10.08 -4.12 -6.04
CA LYS A 215 -11.02 -4.81 -6.94
C LYS A 215 -12.40 -5.00 -6.31
N ASP A 216 -12.62 -4.38 -5.15
CA ASP A 216 -13.83 -4.51 -4.34
C ASP A 216 -15.09 -4.18 -5.12
N PHE A 217 -15.06 -3.18 -6.01
CA PHE A 217 -16.20 -2.86 -6.87
C PHE A 217 -16.67 -4.09 -7.67
N CYS A 218 -15.74 -4.78 -8.34
CA CYS A 218 -16.09 -5.95 -9.14
C CYS A 218 -16.58 -7.11 -8.26
N TRP A 219 -15.90 -7.40 -7.16
CA TRP A 219 -16.24 -8.51 -6.27
C TRP A 219 -17.52 -8.29 -5.45
N GLU A 220 -17.78 -7.08 -4.96
CA GLU A 220 -18.97 -6.77 -4.18
C GLU A 220 -20.24 -6.75 -5.06
N LEU A 221 -20.14 -6.34 -6.33
CA LEU A 221 -21.28 -6.31 -7.24
C LEU A 221 -21.50 -7.63 -8.00
N PHE A 222 -20.42 -8.29 -8.41
CA PHE A 222 -20.46 -9.44 -9.33
C PHE A 222 -19.80 -10.71 -8.78
N GLY A 223 -19.42 -10.74 -7.49
CA GLY A 223 -18.74 -11.89 -6.89
C GLY A 223 -19.41 -13.24 -7.15
N ASN A 224 -20.73 -13.30 -7.07
CA ASN A 224 -21.49 -14.52 -7.38
C ASN A 224 -21.35 -14.98 -8.83
N GLN A 225 -21.27 -14.05 -9.79
CA GLN A 225 -21.05 -14.38 -11.19
C GLN A 225 -19.60 -14.77 -11.45
N ILE A 226 -18.64 -14.11 -10.79
CA ILE A 226 -17.22 -14.47 -10.86
C ILE A 226 -16.99 -15.89 -10.35
N ILE A 227 -17.60 -16.26 -9.22
CA ILE A 227 -17.53 -17.63 -8.67
C ILE A 227 -18.07 -18.64 -9.68
N LYS A 228 -19.25 -18.39 -10.26
CA LYS A 228 -19.81 -19.25 -11.32
C LYS A 228 -18.91 -19.40 -12.54
N ASN A 229 -18.24 -18.32 -12.95
CA ASN A 229 -17.29 -18.36 -14.06
C ASN A 229 -16.08 -19.21 -13.69
N ILE A 230 -15.53 -19.05 -12.48
CA ILE A 230 -14.41 -19.86 -11.98
C ILE A 230 -14.79 -21.35 -11.95
N GLU A 231 -15.97 -21.69 -11.44
CA GLU A 231 -16.48 -23.08 -11.42
C GLU A 231 -16.64 -23.65 -12.82
N SER A 232 -17.12 -22.85 -13.77
CA SER A 232 -17.33 -23.29 -15.15
C SER A 232 -16.03 -23.46 -15.93
N ASN A 233 -15.02 -22.65 -15.61
CA ASN A 233 -13.73 -22.63 -16.30
C ASN A 233 -12.67 -23.51 -15.63
N SER A 234 -12.88 -23.91 -14.37
CA SER A 234 -11.96 -24.77 -13.63
C SER A 234 -12.28 -26.25 -13.86
N ALA A 235 -11.27 -27.02 -14.26
CA ALA A 235 -11.36 -28.48 -14.30
C ALA A 235 -11.14 -29.14 -12.92
N THR A 236 -10.68 -28.36 -11.94
CA THR A 236 -10.32 -28.84 -10.60
C THR A 236 -11.25 -28.27 -9.53
N PRO A 237 -11.64 -29.07 -8.53
CA PRO A 237 -12.37 -28.56 -7.36
C PRO A 237 -11.54 -27.51 -6.62
N ALA A 238 -12.20 -26.61 -5.90
CA ALA A 238 -11.49 -25.61 -5.11
C ALA A 238 -10.75 -26.28 -3.95
N LEU A 239 -9.43 -26.07 -3.92
CA LEU A 239 -8.55 -26.61 -2.89
C LEU A 239 -8.16 -25.51 -1.90
N LEU A 240 -8.40 -25.72 -0.61
CA LEU A 240 -8.04 -24.78 0.44
C LEU A 240 -7.15 -25.45 1.49
N PRO A 241 -6.07 -24.79 1.94
CA PRO A 241 -5.27 -25.25 3.07
C PRO A 241 -6.04 -25.01 4.38
N VAL A 242 -6.42 -26.09 5.06
CA VAL A 242 -7.15 -26.06 6.33
C VAL A 242 -6.20 -26.49 7.47
N PRO A 243 -6.23 -25.83 8.65
CA PRO A 243 -5.42 -26.25 9.79
C PRO A 243 -5.66 -27.73 10.12
N SER A 244 -4.58 -28.50 10.21
CA SER A 244 -4.64 -29.94 10.47
C SER A 244 -3.33 -30.38 11.11
N ASP A 245 -3.42 -31.13 12.20
CA ASP A 245 -2.24 -31.64 12.92
C ASP A 245 -1.41 -32.61 12.06
N ASP A 246 -2.05 -33.31 11.11
CA ASP A 246 -1.45 -34.23 10.14
C ASP A 246 -1.22 -33.58 8.76
N GLY A 247 -1.04 -32.26 8.72
CA GLY A 247 -0.90 -31.50 7.49
C GLY A 247 0.54 -31.44 6.95
N ASP A 248 0.70 -31.60 5.64
CA ASP A 248 2.00 -31.61 4.95
C ASP A 248 2.62 -30.20 4.80
N ILE A 249 1.82 -29.15 5.03
CA ILE A 249 2.22 -27.75 4.84
C ILE A 249 2.47 -27.12 6.21
N TYR A 250 3.73 -26.75 6.49
CA TYR A 250 4.09 -26.00 7.69
C TYR A 250 4.21 -24.51 7.39
N TYR A 251 3.37 -23.69 8.02
CA TYR A 251 3.37 -22.24 7.82
C TYR A 251 2.99 -21.49 9.10
N LEU A 252 3.76 -20.44 9.45
CA LEU A 252 3.54 -19.60 10.65
C LEU A 252 3.33 -20.38 11.97
N GLY A 253 4.02 -21.51 12.14
CA GLY A 253 3.92 -22.33 13.36
C GLY A 253 2.69 -23.23 13.42
N LYS A 254 1.96 -23.40 12.31
CA LYS A 254 0.82 -24.30 12.18
C LYS A 254 1.00 -25.23 11.00
N THR A 255 0.41 -26.41 11.09
CA THR A 255 0.34 -27.40 10.03
C THR A 255 -1.01 -27.30 9.32
N TYR A 256 -0.98 -27.46 8.00
CA TYR A 256 -2.13 -27.35 7.13
C TYR A 256 -2.18 -28.52 6.16
N LYS A 257 -3.39 -28.98 5.87
CA LYS A 257 -3.67 -29.99 4.84
C LYS A 257 -4.52 -29.36 3.76
N VAL A 258 -4.18 -29.65 2.51
CA VAL A 258 -5.01 -29.21 1.37
C VAL A 258 -6.24 -30.10 1.32
N MET A 259 -7.42 -29.49 1.40
CA MET A 259 -8.70 -30.20 1.29
C MET A 259 -9.54 -29.60 0.18
N GLU A 260 -10.33 -30.45 -0.47
CA GLU A 260 -11.40 -30.02 -1.37
C GLU A 260 -12.52 -29.36 -0.57
N VAL A 261 -13.00 -28.22 -1.08
CA VAL A 261 -14.10 -27.47 -0.48
C VAL A 261 -15.14 -27.23 -1.57
N ASN A 262 -16.41 -27.52 -1.26
CA ASN A 262 -17.52 -27.06 -2.08
C ASN A 262 -17.67 -25.55 -1.89
N VAL A 263 -17.52 -24.81 -2.99
CA VAL A 263 -17.68 -23.35 -3.05
C VAL A 263 -19.15 -22.99 -3.20
#